data_AF-A0A6G4ZSN6-F1
#
_entry.id   AF-A0A6G4ZSN6-F1
#
_cell.length_a   1.000
_cell.length_b   1.000
_cell.length_c   1.000
_cell.angle_alpha   90.00
_cell.angle_beta   90.00
_cell.angle_gamma   90.00
#
_symmetry.space_group_name_H-M   'P 1'
#
loop_
_entity.id
_entity.type
_entity.pdbx_description
1 polymer ?
#
loop_
_entity_poly.entity_id
_entity_poly.type
_entity_poly.pdbx_seq_one_letter_code
_entity_poly.pdbx_strand_id
1 'polypeptide(L)' 'MPLKKGKSREVISENIRELVQSGRPQKQAIAIALDEARRSGAKIPQKKKKSKSDNKKRKK' A
#
# COMPACT_ATOMS: atom_id res chain seq x y z
N MET A 1 -8.04 5.44 -14.35
CA MET A 1 -6.75 5.10 -15.00
C MET A 1 -6.35 3.68 -14.66
N PRO A 2 -5.81 2.93 -15.64
CA PRO A 2 -5.19 1.65 -15.36
C PRO A 2 -3.85 1.89 -14.64
N LEU A 3 -3.63 1.21 -13.51
CA LEU A 3 -2.33 1.22 -12.84
C LEU A 3 -1.34 0.34 -13.62
N LYS A 4 -0.07 0.75 -13.65
CA LYS A 4 1.00 -0.06 -14.23
C LYS A 4 1.24 -1.29 -13.34
N LYS A 5 1.32 -2.46 -13.96
CA LYS A 5 1.66 -3.72 -13.28
C LYS A 5 3.16 -3.81 -13.07
N GLY A 6 3.58 -4.25 -11.89
CA GLY A 6 4.98 -4.42 -11.57
C GLY A 6 5.29 -4.19 -10.10
N LYS A 7 6.50 -4.60 -9.73
CA LYS A 7 7.01 -4.52 -8.34
C LYS A 7 8.24 -3.62 -8.20
N SER A 8 8.72 -3.04 -9.29
CA SER A 8 9.88 -2.16 -9.26
C SER A 8 9.53 -0.84 -8.57
N ARG A 9 10.54 -0.17 -8.00
CA ARG A 9 10.37 1.12 -7.34
C ARG A 9 9.89 2.20 -8.30
N GLU A 10 10.26 2.09 -9.57
CA GLU A 10 9.83 2.97 -10.67
C GLU A 10 8.34 2.83 -10.93
N VAL A 11 7.83 1.60 -11.09
CA VAL A 11 6.39 1.36 -11.31
C VAL A 11 5.57 1.86 -10.12
N ILE A 12 6.07 1.67 -8.89
CA ILE A 12 5.41 2.16 -7.68
C ILE A 12 5.37 3.69 -7.67
N SER A 13 6.48 4.37 -7.99
CA SER A 13 6.55 5.84 -7.96
C SER A 13 5.69 6.48 -9.05
N GLU A 14 5.65 5.89 -10.24
CA GLU A 14 4.77 6.30 -11.33
C GLU A 14 3.29 6.15 -10.95
N ASN A 15 2.90 5.00 -10.39
CA ASN A 15 1.53 4.79 -9.91
C ASN A 15 1.14 5.79 -8.81
N ILE A 16 2.06 6.14 -7.89
CA ILE A 16 1.79 7.16 -6.86
C ILE A 16 1.55 8.54 -7.50
N ARG A 17 2.41 8.94 -8.46
CA ARG A 17 2.28 10.23 -9.16
C ARG A 17 0.93 10.32 -9.88
N GLU A 18 0.56 9.28 -10.61
CA GLU A 18 -0.70 9.19 -11.33
C GLU A 18 -1.90 9.33 -10.38
N LEU A 19 -1.87 8.62 -9.25
CA LEU A 19 -2.95 8.66 -8.26
C LEU A 19 -3.06 10.04 -7.59
N VAL A 20 -1.94 10.68 -7.27
CA VAL A 20 -1.93 12.04 -6.72
C VAL A 20 -2.44 13.05 -7.75
N GLN A 21 -2.01 12.94 -9.00
CA GLN A 21 -2.49 13.80 -10.10
C GLN A 21 -3.98 13.62 -10.36
N SER A 22 -4.51 12.40 -10.18
CA SER A 22 -5.95 12.11 -10.24
C SER A 22 -6.74 12.64 -9.03
N GLY A 23 -6.08 13.31 -8.07
CA GLY A 23 -6.71 13.94 -6.91
C GLY A 23 -6.79 13.05 -5.67
N ARG A 24 -6.11 11.89 -5.63
CA ARG A 24 -6.10 11.05 -4.42
C ARG A 24 -5.13 11.59 -3.37
N PRO A 25 -5.50 11.53 -2.07
CA PRO A 25 -4.58 11.83 -0.99
C PRO A 25 -3.32 10.95 -1.06
N GLN A 26 -2.16 11.54 -0.83
CA GLN A 26 -0.86 10.87 -0.95
C GLN A 26 -0.77 9.55 -0.15
N LYS A 27 -1.33 9.52 1.07
CA LYS A 27 -1.37 8.30 1.89
C LYS A 27 -2.17 7.18 1.23
N GLN A 28 -3.28 7.52 0.58
CA GLN A 28 -4.12 6.56 -0.14
C GLN A 28 -3.46 6.14 -1.45
N ALA A 29 -2.81 7.06 -2.15
CA ALA A 29 -2.02 6.77 -3.36
C ALA A 29 -0.91 5.75 -3.07
N ILE A 30 -0.15 5.94 -1.99
CA ILE A 30 0.88 4.99 -1.54
C ILE A 30 0.26 3.63 -1.21
N ALA A 31 -0.86 3.60 -0.49
CA ALA A 31 -1.52 2.35 -0.12
C ALA A 31 -1.96 1.54 -1.35
N ILE A 32 -2.57 2.21 -2.34
CA ILE A 32 -3.02 1.59 -3.58
C ILE A 32 -1.83 1.11 -4.42
N ALA A 33 -0.78 1.92 -4.57
CA ALA A 33 0.40 1.54 -5.36
C ALA A 33 1.14 0.33 -4.77
N LEU A 34 1.27 0.27 -3.44
CA LEU A 34 1.87 -0.89 -2.75
C LEU A 34 0.97 -2.13 -2.79
N ASP A 35 -0.36 -1.94 -2.87
CA ASP A 35 -1.31 -3.04 -3.04
C ASP A 35 -1.19 -3.65 -4.44
N GLU A 36 -1.15 -2.81 -5.48
CA GLU A 36 -0.96 -3.24 -6.86
C GLU A 36 0.40 -3.94 -7.07
N ALA A 37 1.45 -3.45 -6.42
CA ALA A 37 2.75 -4.11 -6.42
C ALA A 37 2.69 -5.51 -5.77
N ARG A 38 1.92 -5.68 -4.69
CA ARG A 38 1.70 -6.98 -4.04
C ARG A 38 0.94 -7.94 -4.95
N ARG A 39 -0.10 -7.45 -5.63
CA ARG A 39 -0.84 -8.23 -6.64
C ARG A 39 0.06 -8.65 -7.80
N SER A 40 1.09 -7.84 -8.08
CA SER A 40 2.14 -8.12 -9.06
C SER A 40 3.29 -8.99 -8.52
N GLY A 41 3.17 -9.55 -7.31
CA GLY A 41 4.15 -10.48 -6.72
C GLY A 41 5.25 -9.84 -5.87
N ALA A 42 5.09 -8.59 -5.44
CA ALA A 42 6.00 -7.97 -4.47
C ALA A 42 5.85 -8.61 -3.08
N LYS A 43 6.94 -9.14 -2.52
CA LYS A 43 6.98 -9.69 -1.16
C LYS A 43 7.19 -8.57 -0.14
N ILE A 44 6.15 -7.77 0.09
CA ILE A 44 6.17 -6.68 1.09
C ILE A 44 5.63 -7.22 2.41
N PRO A 45 6.43 -7.26 3.49
CA PRO A 45 5.97 -7.77 4.78
C PRO A 45 4.83 -6.89 5.30
N GLN A 46 3.65 -7.48 5.52
CA GLN A 46 2.56 -6.74 6.17
C GLN A 46 2.83 -6.65 7.66
N LYS A 47 2.66 -5.45 8.23
CA LYS A 47 2.55 -5.29 9.67
C LYS A 47 1.31 -6.06 10.10
N LYS A 48 1.50 -7.18 10.82
CA LYS A 48 0.40 -7.98 11.40
C LYS A 48 -0.59 -7.02 12.06
N LYS A 49 -1.85 -7.03 11.63
CA LYS A 49 -2.92 -6.32 12.35
C LYS A 49 -2.97 -6.96 13.73
N LYS A 50 -2.60 -6.19 14.76
CA LYS A 50 -2.81 -6.63 16.15
C LYS A 50 -4.30 -6.92 16.30
N SER A 51 -4.62 -8.15 16.67
CA SER A 51 -5.99 -8.57 16.91
C SER A 51 -6.57 -7.73 18.07
N LYS A 52 -7.90 -7.53 18.13
CA LYS A 52 -8.52 -6.77 19.23
C LYS A 52 -8.15 -7.34 20.62
N SER A 53 -7.84 -8.64 20.70
CA SER A 53 -7.29 -9.34 21.86
C SER A 53 -5.91 -8.85 22.31
N ASP A 54 -5.02 -8.46 21.39
CA ASP A 54 -3.67 -7.99 21.71
C ASP A 54 -3.69 -6.60 22.36
N ASN A 55 -4.72 -5.79 22.09
CA ASN A 55 -4.86 -4.46 22.67
C ASN A 55 -5.42 -4.49 24.10
N LYS A 56 -6.22 -5.51 24.45
CA LYS A 56 -6.76 -5.72 25.80
C LYS A 56 -5.68 -6.14 26.80
N LYS A 57 -4.67 -6.92 26.36
CA LYS A 57 -3.52 -7.32 27.19
C LYS A 57 -2.55 -6.19 27.54
N ARG A 58 -2.56 -5.08 26.81
CA ARG A 58 -1.66 -3.92 27.04
C ARG A 58 -2.27 -2.83 27.93
N LYS A 59 -3.56 -2.96 28.28
CA LYS A 59 -4.31 -2.03 29.13
C LYS A 59 -4.62 -2.61 30.54
N LYS A 60 -4.03 -3.76 30.88
CA LYS A 60 -3.97 -4.33 32.23
C LYS A 60 -2.55 -4.15 32.74
#